data_AF-A0A956ZVF7-F1
#
_entry.id   AF-A0A956ZVF7-F1
#
_cell.length_a   1.000
_cell.length_b   1.000
_cell.length_c   1.000
_cell.angle_alpha   90.00
_cell.angle_beta   90.00
_cell.angle_gamma   90.00
#
_symmetry.space_group_name_H-M   'P 1'
#
loop_
_entity.id
_entity.type
_entity.pdbx_description
1 polymer ?
#
loop_
_entity_poly.entity_id
_entity_poly.type
_entity_poly.pdbx_seq_one_letter_code
_entity_poly.pdbx_strand_id
1 'polypeptide(L)'
;MGRDPDPTIKANLVQRILQYLLENGIQDLSLRPLAQALGTNARMLIYHFGSKEQLIVEALDLAQKHQIESLTNSPKPKVQSQDELAYLWQWFSSESFLPFAKLLFDIEVQAINGNTYYSAFATQIFEGWVRFIQSRFDTCDKATANVIVNTFSGFLLDLLVTKDTKRVNDSFKAFANLITKTGNL
;
A
#
# COMPACT_ATOMS: atom_id res chain seq x y z
N MET A 1 30.94 21.85 12.44
CA MET A 1 30.88 20.40 12.14
C MET A 1 29.45 19.96 12.42
N GLY A 2 28.65 19.71 11.37
CA GLY A 2 27.29 19.20 11.53
C GLY A 2 27.37 17.74 11.94
N ARG A 3 26.78 17.38 13.08
CA ARG A 3 26.67 15.99 13.51
C ARG A 3 25.78 15.29 12.49
N ASP A 4 26.31 14.31 11.76
CA ASP A 4 25.51 13.51 10.84
C ASP A 4 24.28 12.99 11.59
N PRO A 5 23.08 13.10 11.01
CA PRO A 5 21.87 12.61 11.65
C PRO A 5 22.04 11.11 11.90
N ASP A 6 21.94 10.71 13.16
CA ASP A 6 21.93 9.31 13.55
C ASP A 6 20.82 8.59 12.75
N PRO A 7 21.17 7.63 11.88
CA PRO A 7 20.23 6.99 10.97
C PRO A 7 19.11 6.26 11.73
N THR A 8 19.34 5.86 12.99
CA THR A 8 18.34 5.22 13.84
C THR A 8 17.21 6.18 14.21
N ILE A 9 17.48 7.48 14.33
CA ILE A 9 16.47 8.49 14.66
C ILE A 9 15.47 8.63 13.52
N LYS A 10 15.97 8.73 12.28
CA LYS A 10 15.11 8.86 11.10
C LYS A 10 14.23 7.62 10.93
N ALA A 11 14.81 6.42 11.06
CA ALA A 11 14.05 5.16 10.96
C ALA A 11 12.93 5.07 12.02
N ASN A 12 13.23 5.39 13.28
CA ASN A 12 12.22 5.41 14.36
C ASN A 12 11.13 6.46 14.11
N LEU A 13 11.49 7.64 13.58
CA LEU A 13 10.51 8.66 13.21
C LEU A 13 9.58 8.16 12.10
N VAL A 14 10.12 7.54 11.03
CA VAL A 14 9.31 7.02 9.92
C VAL A 14 8.26 6.02 10.41
N GLN A 15 8.63 5.10 11.31
CA GLN A 15 7.68 4.12 11.87
C GLN A 15 6.55 4.80 12.64
N ARG A 16 6.87 5.79 13.49
CA ARG A 16 5.87 6.51 14.29
C ARG A 16 4.99 7.41 13.42
N ILE A 17 5.56 8.00 12.38
CA ILE A 17 4.83 8.74 11.35
C ILE A 17 3.84 7.81 10.67
N LEU A 18 4.29 6.64 10.21
CA LEU A 18 3.42 5.66 9.58
C LEU A 18 2.23 5.30 10.47
N GLN A 19 2.47 5.01 11.76
CA GLN A 19 1.39 4.72 12.71
C GLN A 19 0.39 5.88 12.80
N TYR A 20 0.89 7.12 12.91
CA TYR A 20 0.04 8.30 12.93
C TYR A 20 -0.80 8.43 11.64
N LEU A 21 -0.20 8.18 10.47
CA LEU A 21 -0.90 8.26 9.19
C LEU A 21 -1.99 7.19 9.07
N LEU A 22 -1.74 5.96 9.52
CA LEU A 22 -2.74 4.87 9.47
C LEU A 22 -3.97 5.19 10.33
N GLU A 23 -3.78 5.92 11.43
CA GLU A 23 -4.86 6.33 12.33
C GLU A 23 -5.59 7.60 11.84
N ASN A 24 -4.86 8.59 11.33
CA ASN A 24 -5.40 9.94 11.11
C ASN A 24 -5.64 10.28 9.63
N GLY A 25 -5.11 9.49 8.69
CA GLY A 25 -5.14 9.80 7.25
C GLY A 25 -4.16 10.91 6.86
N ILE A 26 -4.22 11.35 5.58
CA ILE A 26 -3.34 12.40 5.04
C ILE A 26 -4.05 13.69 4.61
N GLN A 27 -5.39 13.69 4.48
CA GLN A 27 -6.13 14.81 3.88
C GLN A 27 -5.93 16.13 4.65
N ASP A 28 -6.02 16.11 5.98
CA ASP A 28 -5.83 17.27 6.85
C ASP A 28 -4.46 17.29 7.56
N LEU A 29 -3.50 16.53 7.04
CA LEU A 29 -2.20 16.41 7.69
C LEU A 29 -1.44 17.74 7.65
N SER A 30 -1.07 18.22 8.83
CA SER A 30 -0.12 19.30 9.01
C SER A 30 1.05 18.88 9.91
N LEU A 31 2.22 19.47 9.66
CA LEU A 31 3.46 19.09 10.35
C LEU A 31 3.46 19.45 11.84
N ARG A 32 2.67 20.45 12.26
CA ARG A 32 2.65 20.89 13.67
C ARG A 32 1.95 19.87 14.59
N PRO A 33 0.70 19.45 14.33
CA PRO A 33 0.04 18.39 15.10
C PRO A 33 0.79 17.06 15.03
N LEU A 34 1.29 16.69 13.84
CA LEU A 34 2.11 15.49 13.68
C LEU A 34 3.35 15.54 14.58
N ALA A 35 4.12 16.63 14.52
CA ALA A 35 5.31 16.77 15.35
C ALA A 35 4.98 16.72 16.85
N GLN A 36 3.89 17.35 17.27
CA GLN A 36 3.44 17.31 18.67
C GLN A 36 3.08 15.89 19.11
N ALA A 37 2.32 15.14 18.30
CA ALA A 37 2.00 13.73 18.56
C ALA A 37 3.27 12.85 18.62
N LEU A 38 4.29 13.22 17.84
CA LEU A 38 5.60 12.55 17.84
C LEU A 38 6.55 13.05 18.94
N GLY A 39 6.16 14.00 19.79
CA GLY A 39 7.03 14.56 20.83
C GLY A 39 8.26 15.30 20.27
N THR A 40 8.13 15.87 19.06
CA THR A 40 9.17 16.64 18.37
C THR A 40 8.61 17.99 17.89
N ASN A 41 9.31 18.69 17.01
CA ASN A 41 8.83 19.92 16.39
C ASN A 41 8.89 19.85 14.85
N ALA A 42 8.11 20.69 14.17
CA ALA A 42 8.01 20.69 12.71
C ALA A 42 9.37 20.93 12.02
N ARG A 43 10.26 21.73 12.63
CA ARG A 43 11.61 21.97 12.10
C ARG A 43 12.45 20.69 12.08
N MET A 44 12.34 19.84 13.10
CA MET A 44 13.02 18.55 13.13
C MET A 44 12.49 17.58 12.07
N LEU A 45 11.18 17.58 11.83
CA LEU A 45 10.61 16.78 10.73
C LEU A 45 11.15 17.25 9.38
N ILE A 46 11.14 18.55 9.11
CA ILE A 46 11.71 19.11 7.89
C ILE A 46 13.22 18.81 7.78
N TYR A 47 13.96 18.87 8.89
CA TYR A 47 15.38 18.53 8.90
C TYR A 47 15.65 17.08 8.43
N HIS A 48 14.82 16.12 8.83
CA HIS A 48 15.01 14.71 8.45
C HIS A 48 14.42 14.32 7.08
N PHE A 49 13.33 14.99 6.67
CA PHE A 49 12.53 14.57 5.50
C PHE A 49 12.47 15.60 4.37
N GLY A 50 12.91 16.84 4.61
CA GLY A 50 12.89 17.92 3.61
C GLY A 50 11.53 18.56 3.41
N SER A 51 10.46 17.77 3.25
CA SER A 51 9.09 18.27 3.05
C SER A 51 8.04 17.37 3.70
N LYS A 52 6.79 17.84 3.76
CA LYS A 52 5.65 17.04 4.23
C LYS A 52 5.38 15.88 3.26
N GLU A 53 5.48 16.15 1.96
CA GLU A 53 5.21 15.19 0.90
C GLU A 53 6.25 14.06 0.94
N GLN A 54 7.54 14.39 1.05
CA GLN A 54 8.62 13.42 1.15
C GLN A 54 8.53 12.60 2.44
N LEU A 55 8.15 13.23 3.55
CA LEU A 55 7.87 12.53 4.81
C LEU A 55 6.79 11.46 4.65
N ILE A 56 5.68 11.80 3.99
CA ILE A 56 4.57 10.86 3.75
C ILE A 56 5.04 9.73 2.83
N VAL A 57 5.74 10.07 1.74
CA VAL A 57 6.28 9.09 0.79
C VAL A 57 7.19 8.07 1.48
N GLU A 58 8.12 8.53 2.31
CA GLU A 58 9.02 7.63 3.04
C GLU A 58 8.28 6.71 4.03
N ALA A 59 7.24 7.22 4.71
CA ALA A 59 6.41 6.42 5.61
C ALA A 59 5.60 5.35 4.87
N LEU A 60 5.03 5.69 3.72
CA LEU A 60 4.25 4.75 2.91
C LEU A 60 5.12 3.75 2.15
N ASP A 61 6.33 4.13 1.73
CA ASP A 61 7.32 3.20 1.17
C ASP A 61 7.73 2.13 2.19
N LEU A 62 7.96 2.54 3.44
CA LEU A 62 8.21 1.59 4.54
C LEU A 62 7.02 0.64 4.73
N ALA A 63 5.80 1.17 4.72
CA ALA A 63 4.59 0.37 4.86
C ALA A 63 4.46 -0.66 3.73
N GLN A 64 4.67 -0.26 2.46
CA GLN A 64 4.60 -1.19 1.33
C GLN A 64 5.61 -2.32 1.49
N LYS A 65 6.85 -2.01 1.85
CA LYS A 65 7.90 -3.01 2.06
C LYS A 65 7.49 -4.03 3.12
N HIS A 66 6.99 -3.56 4.28
CA HIS A 66 6.49 -4.46 5.32
C HIS A 66 5.34 -5.36 4.84
N GLN A 67 4.40 -4.83 4.04
CA GLN A 67 3.30 -5.63 3.50
C GLN A 67 3.80 -6.71 2.52
N ILE A 68 4.70 -6.36 1.61
CA ILE A 68 5.30 -7.29 0.65
C ILE A 68 6.14 -8.35 1.37
N GLU A 69 6.95 -7.96 2.35
CA GLU A 69 7.77 -8.88 3.15
C GLU A 69 6.90 -9.85 3.94
N SER A 70 5.82 -9.37 4.56
CA SER A 70 4.87 -10.21 5.30
C SER A 70 4.21 -11.27 4.41
N LEU A 71 3.79 -10.88 3.20
CA LEU A 71 3.21 -11.80 2.21
C LEU A 71 4.24 -12.77 1.63
N THR A 72 5.47 -12.32 1.43
CA THR A 72 6.57 -13.14 0.87
C THR A 72 6.98 -14.23 1.87
N ASN A 73 6.99 -13.91 3.16
CA ASN A 73 7.34 -14.83 4.24
C ASN A 73 6.18 -15.76 4.64
N SER A 74 4.98 -15.54 4.12
CA SER A 74 3.83 -16.37 4.42
C SER A 74 3.77 -17.63 3.54
N PRO A 75 3.30 -18.78 4.06
CA PRO A 75 3.19 -20.01 3.28
C PRO A 75 2.33 -19.80 2.03
N LYS A 76 2.84 -20.18 0.86
CA LYS A 76 2.03 -20.27 -0.36
C LYS A 76 1.07 -21.47 -0.20
N PRO A 77 -0.25 -21.34 -0.50
CA PRO A 77 -1.12 -22.48 -0.69
C PRO A 77 -0.50 -23.48 -1.67
N LYS A 78 -0.71 -24.78 -1.44
CA LYS A 78 -0.16 -25.85 -2.29
C LYS A 78 -0.89 -25.86 -3.64
N VAL A 79 -0.32 -25.15 -4.61
CA VAL A 79 -0.50 -25.23 -6.07
C VAL A 79 -1.95 -25.43 -6.55
N GLN A 80 -2.71 -24.32 -6.55
CA GLN A 80 -3.76 -23.99 -7.53
C GLN A 80 -3.84 -22.46 -7.64
N SER A 81 -3.91 -21.92 -8.85
CA SER A 81 -3.93 -20.46 -9.08
C SER A 81 -5.16 -19.78 -8.44
N GLN A 82 -6.26 -20.52 -8.29
CA GLN A 82 -7.46 -20.03 -7.61
C GLN A 82 -7.27 -19.89 -6.08
N ASP A 83 -6.59 -20.86 -5.45
CA ASP A 83 -6.31 -20.83 -4.01
C ASP A 83 -5.35 -19.69 -3.64
N GLU A 84 -4.34 -19.45 -4.49
CA GLU A 84 -3.43 -18.32 -4.34
C GLU A 84 -4.17 -16.98 -4.49
N LEU A 85 -5.04 -16.83 -5.48
CA LEU A 85 -5.88 -15.62 -5.61
C LEU A 85 -6.76 -15.40 -4.37
N ALA A 86 -7.37 -16.46 -3.83
CA ALA A 86 -8.22 -16.37 -2.65
C ALA A 86 -7.42 -15.98 -1.40
N TYR A 87 -6.22 -16.54 -1.24
CA TYR A 87 -5.29 -16.19 -0.18
C TYR A 87 -4.87 -14.72 -0.25
N LEU A 88 -4.45 -14.25 -1.42
CA LEU A 88 -4.07 -12.84 -1.62
C LEU A 88 -5.25 -11.92 -1.36
N TRP A 89 -6.45 -12.25 -1.86
CA TRP A 89 -7.64 -11.43 -1.62
C TRP A 89 -8.00 -11.34 -0.14
N GLN A 90 -7.94 -12.45 0.59
CA GLN A 90 -8.16 -12.45 2.05
C GLN A 90 -7.15 -11.53 2.76
N TRP A 91 -5.89 -11.53 2.33
CA TRP A 91 -4.88 -10.64 2.89
C TRP A 91 -5.18 -9.17 2.60
N PHE A 92 -5.42 -8.82 1.33
CA PHE A 92 -5.67 -7.44 0.93
C PHE A 92 -6.98 -6.87 1.49
N SER A 93 -7.99 -7.71 1.73
CA SER A 93 -9.25 -7.31 2.37
C SER A 93 -9.23 -7.36 3.90
N SER A 94 -8.08 -7.70 4.51
CA SER A 94 -7.95 -7.79 5.97
C SER A 94 -8.00 -6.42 6.66
N GLU A 95 -8.50 -6.39 7.90
CA GLU A 95 -8.52 -5.17 8.73
C GLU A 95 -7.13 -4.56 8.95
N SER A 96 -6.06 -5.37 8.87
CA SER A 96 -4.68 -4.88 8.97
C SER A 96 -4.18 -4.21 7.69
N PHE A 97 -4.72 -4.56 6.51
CA PHE A 97 -4.31 -3.96 5.24
C PHE A 97 -5.18 -2.75 4.85
N LEU A 98 -6.48 -2.77 5.16
CA LEU A 98 -7.42 -1.74 4.74
C LEU A 98 -7.03 -0.29 5.12
N PRO A 99 -6.45 0.00 6.31
CA PRO A 99 -5.97 1.34 6.63
C PRO A 99 -4.86 1.82 5.68
N PHE A 100 -3.96 0.92 5.28
CA PHE A 100 -2.92 1.23 4.30
C PHE A 100 -3.51 1.42 2.90
N ALA A 101 -4.48 0.60 2.48
CA ALA A 101 -5.19 0.77 1.21
C ALA A 101 -5.88 2.15 1.12
N LYS A 102 -6.52 2.60 2.21
CA LYS A 102 -7.13 3.92 2.29
C LYS A 102 -6.11 5.05 2.05
N LEU A 103 -4.93 4.95 2.66
CA LEU A 103 -3.85 5.92 2.45
C LEU A 103 -3.34 5.93 1.01
N LEU A 104 -3.25 4.77 0.36
CA LEU A 104 -2.87 4.70 -1.06
C LEU A 104 -3.90 5.42 -1.94
N PHE A 105 -5.20 5.24 -1.70
CA PHE A 105 -6.23 5.97 -2.44
C PHE A 105 -6.14 7.49 -2.24
N ASP A 106 -5.88 7.97 -1.01
CA ASP A 106 -5.68 9.40 -0.77
C ASP A 106 -4.47 9.94 -1.56
N ILE A 107 -3.38 9.18 -1.65
CA ILE A 107 -2.19 9.52 -2.44
C ILE A 107 -2.50 9.53 -3.94
N GLU A 108 -3.21 8.53 -4.43
CA GLU A 108 -3.56 8.41 -5.85
C GLU A 108 -4.41 9.59 -6.32
N VAL A 109 -5.40 10.01 -5.53
CA VAL A 109 -6.21 11.21 -5.84
C VAL A 109 -5.32 12.45 -5.94
N GLN A 110 -4.37 12.61 -5.02
CA GLN A 110 -3.47 13.77 -5.05
C GLN A 110 -2.44 13.71 -6.18
N ALA A 111 -1.99 12.52 -6.55
CA ALA A 111 -1.17 12.28 -7.74
C ALA A 111 -1.93 12.68 -9.02
N ILE A 112 -3.19 12.24 -9.16
CA ILE A 112 -4.08 12.62 -10.27
C ILE A 112 -4.27 14.14 -10.34
N ASN A 113 -4.35 14.81 -9.20
CA ASN A 113 -4.44 16.27 -9.11
C ASN A 113 -3.11 17.01 -9.38
N GLY A 114 -2.05 16.30 -9.75
CA GLY A 114 -0.78 16.89 -10.20
C GLY A 114 0.29 17.05 -9.12
N ASN A 115 0.14 16.45 -7.93
CA ASN A 115 1.23 16.43 -6.96
C ASN A 115 2.36 15.52 -7.48
N THR A 116 3.52 16.10 -7.79
CA THR A 116 4.64 15.40 -8.44
C THR A 116 5.32 14.37 -7.53
N TYR A 117 5.43 14.63 -6.22
CA TYR A 117 5.97 13.67 -5.25
C TYR A 117 5.11 12.41 -5.19
N TYR A 118 3.79 12.60 -5.12
CA TYR A 118 2.83 11.51 -5.05
C TYR A 118 2.68 10.79 -6.39
N SER A 119 2.80 11.49 -7.51
CA SER A 119 2.79 10.85 -8.84
C SER A 119 3.95 9.88 -9.02
N ALA A 120 5.16 10.30 -8.66
CA ALA A 120 6.35 9.45 -8.72
C ALA A 120 6.20 8.24 -7.79
N PHE A 121 5.76 8.48 -6.56
CA PHE A 121 5.56 7.43 -5.57
C PHE A 121 4.45 6.44 -5.97
N ALA A 122 3.27 6.90 -6.38
CA ALA A 122 2.17 6.04 -6.82
C ALA A 122 2.60 5.13 -7.98
N THR A 123 3.34 5.67 -8.96
CA THR A 123 3.90 4.88 -10.07
C THR A 123 4.80 3.75 -9.56
N GLN A 124 5.74 4.06 -8.64
CA GLN A 124 6.62 3.06 -8.03
C GLN A 124 5.83 2.00 -7.25
N ILE A 125 4.80 2.41 -6.50
CA ILE A 125 3.95 1.51 -5.72
C ILE A 125 3.21 0.53 -6.64
N PHE A 126 2.56 1.01 -7.70
CA PHE A 126 1.87 0.18 -8.68
C PHE A 126 2.81 -0.85 -9.30
N GLU A 127 3.98 -0.41 -9.76
CA GLU A 127 4.97 -1.33 -10.32
C GLU A 127 5.45 -2.39 -9.31
N GLY A 128 5.62 -1.99 -8.04
CA GLY A 128 5.96 -2.90 -6.95
C GLY A 128 4.92 -3.99 -6.76
N TRP A 129 3.64 -3.63 -6.72
CA TRP A 129 2.54 -4.58 -6.59
C TRP A 129 2.41 -5.48 -7.82
N VAL A 130 2.57 -4.95 -9.03
CA VAL A 130 2.55 -5.76 -10.25
C VAL A 130 3.68 -6.79 -10.25
N ARG A 131 4.91 -6.38 -9.91
CA ARG A 131 6.04 -7.32 -9.77
C ARG A 131 5.78 -8.39 -8.71
N PHE A 132 5.24 -7.98 -7.56
CA PHE A 132 4.89 -8.90 -6.49
C PHE A 132 3.85 -9.93 -6.96
N ILE A 133 2.70 -9.49 -7.49
CA ILE A 133 1.65 -10.40 -7.98
C ILE A 133 2.20 -11.33 -9.06
N GLN A 134 3.00 -10.81 -10.01
CA GLN A 134 3.61 -11.63 -11.04
C GLN A 134 4.47 -12.76 -10.44
N SER A 135 5.24 -12.47 -9.39
CA SER A 135 6.09 -13.47 -8.70
C SER A 135 5.32 -14.55 -7.92
N ARG A 136 4.00 -14.39 -7.76
CA ARG A 136 3.15 -15.36 -7.06
C ARG A 136 2.70 -16.51 -7.95
N PHE A 137 2.75 -16.35 -9.27
CA PHE A 137 2.24 -17.31 -10.26
C PHE A 137 3.31 -17.66 -11.29
N ASP A 138 3.41 -18.94 -11.68
CA ASP A 138 4.49 -19.42 -12.54
C ASP A 138 4.39 -18.94 -13.99
N THR A 139 3.16 -18.78 -14.51
CA THR A 139 2.87 -18.46 -15.92
C THR A 139 2.33 -17.04 -16.13
N CYS A 140 2.25 -16.23 -15.07
CA CYS A 140 1.63 -14.90 -15.13
C CYS A 140 2.53 -13.88 -15.82
N ASP A 141 2.04 -13.29 -16.92
CA ASP A 141 2.71 -12.18 -17.56
C ASP A 141 2.42 -10.84 -16.86
N LYS A 142 3.20 -9.81 -17.19
CA LYS A 142 3.08 -8.48 -16.57
C LYS A 142 1.68 -7.86 -16.78
N ALA A 143 1.06 -8.13 -17.93
CA ALA A 143 -0.26 -7.60 -18.26
C ALA A 143 -1.35 -8.22 -17.38
N THR A 144 -1.32 -9.54 -17.20
CA THR A 144 -2.23 -10.31 -16.34
C THR A 144 -2.04 -9.92 -14.88
N ALA A 145 -0.79 -9.77 -14.42
CA ALA A 145 -0.51 -9.27 -13.07
C ALA A 145 -1.09 -7.86 -12.86
N ASN A 146 -0.97 -6.97 -13.84
CA ASN A 146 -1.58 -5.64 -13.80
C ASN A 146 -3.11 -5.68 -13.77
N VAL A 147 -3.75 -6.60 -14.51
CA VAL A 147 -5.20 -6.82 -14.42
C VAL A 147 -5.61 -7.24 -13.00
N ILE A 148 -4.86 -8.16 -12.38
CA ILE A 148 -5.13 -8.60 -11.00
C ILE A 148 -5.02 -7.42 -10.03
N VAL A 149 -3.92 -6.65 -10.08
CA VAL A 149 -3.71 -5.49 -9.20
C VAL A 149 -4.86 -4.49 -9.35
N ASN A 150 -5.21 -4.10 -10.58
CA ASN A 150 -6.27 -3.12 -10.80
C ASN A 150 -7.65 -3.64 -10.37
N THR A 151 -7.91 -4.93 -10.55
CA THR A 151 -9.16 -5.56 -10.11
C THR A 151 -9.25 -5.58 -8.59
N PHE A 152 -8.15 -5.94 -7.90
CA PHE A 152 -8.08 -5.94 -6.44
C PHE A 152 -8.27 -4.52 -5.89
N SER A 153 -7.58 -3.52 -6.45
CA SER A 153 -7.79 -2.11 -6.08
C SER A 153 -9.26 -1.70 -6.26
N GLY A 154 -9.91 -2.10 -7.35
CA GLY A 154 -11.33 -1.86 -7.58
C GLY A 154 -12.23 -2.49 -6.50
N PHE A 155 -11.96 -3.73 -6.12
CA PHE A 155 -12.71 -4.40 -5.04
C PHE A 155 -12.46 -3.77 -3.67
N LEU A 156 -11.24 -3.34 -3.37
CA LEU A 156 -10.93 -2.64 -2.13
C LEU A 156 -11.63 -1.28 -2.05
N LEU A 157 -11.64 -0.52 -3.15
CA LEU A 157 -12.38 0.72 -3.24
C LEU A 157 -13.87 0.47 -2.98
N ASP A 158 -14.44 -0.52 -3.67
CA ASP A 158 -15.85 -0.89 -3.50
C ASP A 158 -16.18 -1.29 -2.04
N LEU A 159 -15.33 -2.14 -1.44
CA LEU A 159 -15.48 -2.57 -0.06
C LEU A 159 -15.37 -1.40 0.92
N LEU A 160 -14.41 -0.49 0.72
CA LEU A 160 -14.19 0.66 1.58
C LEU A 160 -15.37 1.65 1.53
N VAL A 161 -16.00 1.82 0.37
CA VAL A 161 -17.13 2.73 0.18
C VAL A 161 -18.44 2.11 0.65
N THR A 162 -18.75 0.89 0.22
CA THR A 162 -20.09 0.29 0.43
C THR A 162 -20.19 -0.54 1.68
N LYS A 163 -19.06 -1.02 2.22
CA LYS A 163 -18.97 -1.95 3.35
C LYS A 163 -19.70 -3.29 3.12
N ASP A 164 -20.09 -3.59 1.88
CA ASP A 164 -20.79 -4.82 1.52
C ASP A 164 -19.79 -5.93 1.20
N THR A 165 -19.26 -6.56 2.25
CA THR A 165 -18.29 -7.65 2.16
C THR A 165 -18.83 -8.83 1.35
N LYS A 166 -20.15 -9.11 1.40
CA LYS A 166 -20.74 -10.23 0.67
C LYS A 166 -20.69 -9.96 -0.84
N ARG A 167 -21.17 -8.81 -1.29
CA ARG A 167 -21.21 -8.45 -2.72
C ARG A 167 -19.81 -8.37 -3.32
N VAL A 168 -18.85 -7.81 -2.59
CA VAL A 168 -17.46 -7.73 -3.07
C VAL A 168 -16.84 -9.13 -3.15
N ASN A 169 -17.06 -10.00 -2.16
CA ASN A 169 -16.56 -11.38 -2.21
C ASN A 169 -17.20 -12.21 -3.32
N ASP A 170 -18.48 -11.99 -3.62
CA ASP A 170 -19.15 -12.66 -4.75
C ASP A 170 -18.54 -12.19 -6.10
N SER A 171 -18.20 -10.89 -6.21
CA SER A 171 -17.50 -10.33 -7.38
C SER A 171 -16.08 -10.89 -7.52
N PHE A 172 -15.34 -11.00 -6.42
CA PHE A 172 -14.03 -11.65 -6.39
C PHE A 172 -14.09 -13.10 -6.87
N LYS A 173 -15.05 -13.90 -6.40
CA LYS A 173 -15.22 -15.30 -6.86
C LYS A 173 -15.50 -15.38 -8.37
N ALA A 174 -16.32 -14.47 -8.90
CA ALA A 174 -16.59 -14.39 -10.33
C ALA A 174 -15.31 -14.07 -11.12
N PHE A 175 -14.52 -13.10 -10.66
CA PHE A 175 -13.22 -12.78 -11.25
C PHE A 175 -12.24 -13.96 -11.21
N ALA A 176 -12.07 -14.59 -10.05
CA ALA A 176 -11.16 -15.72 -9.87
C ALA A 176 -11.51 -16.89 -10.82
N ASN A 177 -12.80 -17.15 -11.02
CA ASN A 177 -13.26 -18.17 -11.98
C ASN A 177 -12.99 -17.79 -13.45
N LEU A 178 -13.02 -16.51 -13.80
CA LEU A 178 -12.78 -16.05 -15.18
C LEU A 178 -11.29 -16.15 -15.54
N ILE A 179 -10.42 -15.62 -14.67
CA ILE A 179 -8.99 -15.49 -14.97
C ILE A 179 -8.25 -16.84 -14.94
N THR A 180 -8.71 -17.78 -14.12
CA THR A 180 -8.14 -19.14 -14.07
C THR A 180 -8.56 -19.99 -15.27
N LYS A 181 -9.79 -19.83 -15.78
CA LYS A 181 -10.26 -20.53 -16.99
C LYS A 181 -9.51 -20.14 -18.25
N THR A 182 -8.98 -18.92 -18.31
CA THR A 182 -8.17 -18.45 -19.44
C THR A 182 -6.76 -19.04 -19.48
N GLY A 183 -6.30 -19.76 -18.44
CA GLY A 183 -4.97 -20.37 -18.40
C GLY A 183 -3.81 -19.38 -18.24
N ASN A 184 -4.11 -18.13 -17.89
CA ASN A 184 -3.12 -17.06 -17.73
C ASN A 184 -2.48 -17.03 -16.33
N LEU A 185 -2.78 -18.02 -15.47
CA LEU A 185 -2.28 -18.18 -14.12
C LEU A 185 -1.99 -19.65 -13.80
#